data_AF-A0A6P1DRB0-F1
#
_entry.id   AF-A0A6P1DRB0-F1
#
_cell.length_a   1.000
_cell.length_b   1.000
_cell.length_c   1.000
_cell.angle_alpha   90.00
_cell.angle_beta   90.00
_cell.angle_gamma   90.00
#
_symmetry.space_group_name_H-M   'P 1'
#
loop_
_entity.id
_entity.type
_entity.pdbx_description
1 polymer ?
#
loop_
_entity_poly.entity_id
_entity_poly.type
_entity_poly.pdbx_seq_one_letter_code
_entity_poly.pdbx_strand_id
1 'polypeptide(L)' 'PVLLPGVNPDTKLADGSVRLYSTWEVMVPATDSTAAKSGVLKLYESYDFDAEGKIRYQQVYGDFGGLMGYLFSKE' A
#
# COMPACT_ATOMS: atom_id res chain seq x y z
N PRO A 1 3.48 9.86 -7.33
CA PRO A 1 3.10 10.00 -5.90
C PRO A 1 4.11 10.92 -5.21
N VAL A 2 3.66 11.72 -4.24
CA VAL A 2 4.53 12.62 -3.47
C VAL A 2 4.98 11.88 -2.22
N LEU A 3 6.30 11.86 -1.95
CA LEU A 3 6.86 11.32 -0.73
C LEU A 3 6.81 12.39 0.36
N LEU A 4 6.15 12.08 1.47
CA LEU A 4 5.99 12.99 2.60
C LEU A 4 6.90 12.50 3.74
N PRO A 5 7.92 13.27 4.14
CA PRO A 5 8.80 12.88 5.24
C PRO A 5 8.01 12.79 6.55
N GLY A 6 8.31 11.78 7.35
CA GLY A 6 7.87 11.69 8.73
C GLY A 6 8.60 12.70 9.60
N VAL A 7 7.99 13.00 10.75
CA VAL A 7 8.47 14.02 11.68
C VAL A 7 8.33 13.48 13.09
N ASN A 8 9.41 13.53 13.85
CA ASN A 8 9.40 13.18 15.25
C ASN A 8 8.46 14.15 16.02
N PRO A 9 7.50 13.64 16.80
CA PRO A 9 6.50 14.49 17.44
C PRO A 9 7.08 15.41 18.52
N ASP A 10 8.24 15.08 19.10
CA ASP A 10 8.88 15.87 20.16
C ASP A 10 9.83 16.91 19.57
N THR A 11 10.75 16.49 18.69
CA THR A 11 11.81 17.38 18.15
C THR A 11 11.36 18.21 16.95
N LYS A 12 10.25 17.82 16.30
CA LYS A 12 9.75 18.42 15.05
C LYS A 12 10.71 18.30 13.86
N LEU A 13 11.74 17.48 13.97
CA LEU A 13 12.68 17.17 12.89
C LEU A 13 12.25 15.93 12.13
N ALA A 14 12.74 15.79 10.90
CA ALA A 14 12.54 14.57 10.12
C ALA A 14 13.07 13.35 10.87
N ASP A 15 12.27 12.29 10.98
CA ASP A 15 12.61 11.06 11.72
C ASP A 15 13.16 9.94 10.83
N GLY A 16 13.30 10.21 9.53
CA GLY A 16 13.78 9.25 8.54
C GLY A 16 12.70 8.32 7.99
N SER A 17 11.47 8.34 8.52
CA SER A 17 10.34 7.64 7.91
C SER A 17 9.78 8.42 6.72
N VAL A 18 9.03 7.73 5.87
CA VAL A 18 8.31 8.34 4.74
C VAL A 18 6.89 7.78 4.69
N ARG A 19 5.93 8.64 4.36
CA ARG A 19 4.57 8.23 4.03
C ARG A 19 4.18 8.70 2.64
N LEU A 20 3.30 7.94 2.00
CA LEU A 20 2.79 8.27 0.68
C LEU A 20 1.34 7.81 0.55
N TYR A 21 0.60 8.53 -0.28
CA TYR A 21 -0.72 8.11 -0.75
C TYR A 21 -0.56 7.57 -2.17
N SER A 22 -0.93 6.32 -2.38
CA SER A 22 -0.81 5.65 -3.66
C SER A 22 -2.15 5.11 -4.14
N THR A 23 -2.15 4.63 -5.37
CA THR A 23 -3.23 3.87 -5.95
C THR A 23 -2.62 2.65 -6.59
N TRP A 24 -3.06 1.47 -6.16
CA TRP A 24 -2.63 0.20 -6.73
C TRP A 24 -3.74 -0.32 -7.64
N GLU A 25 -3.34 -0.77 -8.84
CA GLU A 25 -4.17 -1.64 -9.65
C GLU A 25 -3.75 -3.08 -9.37
N VAL A 26 -4.71 -3.92 -9.00
CA VAL A 26 -4.49 -5.34 -8.70
C VAL A 26 -5.31 -6.15 -9.69
N MET A 27 -4.66 -7.13 -10.32
CA MET A 27 -5.27 -8.00 -11.32
C MET A 27 -5.15 -9.46 -10.91
N VAL A 28 -6.24 -10.21 -11.12
CA VAL A 28 -6.25 -11.67 -11.16
C VAL A 28 -6.36 -12.08 -12.63
N PRO A 29 -5.37 -12.82 -13.18
CA PRO A 29 -5.43 -13.26 -14.57
C PRO A 29 -6.56 -14.27 -14.78
N ALA A 30 -7.00 -14.41 -16.02
CA ALA A 30 -7.95 -15.45 -16.38
C ALA A 30 -7.36 -16.85 -16.15
N THR A 31 -8.24 -17.81 -15.87
CA THR A 31 -7.94 -19.24 -15.90
C THR A 31 -8.76 -19.91 -17.00
N ASP A 32 -8.64 -21.23 -17.16
CA ASP A 32 -9.51 -22.00 -18.07
C ASP A 32 -11.00 -21.92 -17.70
N SER A 33 -11.33 -21.49 -16.48
CA SER A 33 -12.69 -21.50 -15.93
C SER A 33 -13.18 -20.16 -15.37
N THR A 34 -12.35 -19.10 -15.38
CA THR A 34 -12.71 -17.78 -14.86
C THR A 34 -12.12 -16.66 -15.71
N ALA A 35 -12.90 -15.59 -15.94
CA ALA A 35 -12.42 -14.39 -16.61
C ALA A 35 -11.44 -13.59 -15.72
N ALA A 36 -10.57 -12.80 -16.36
CA ALA A 36 -9.69 -11.88 -15.64
C ALA A 36 -10.50 -10.80 -14.93
N LYS A 37 -10.06 -10.40 -13.73
CA LYS A 37 -10.64 -9.28 -12.97
C LYS A 37 -9.54 -8.34 -12.53
N SER A 38 -9.79 -7.02 -12.59
CA SER A 38 -8.92 -6.02 -11.99
C SER A 38 -9.72 -5.04 -11.13
N GLY A 39 -9.08 -4.56 -10.07
CA GLY A 39 -9.64 -3.60 -9.13
C GLY A 39 -8.59 -2.58 -8.72
N VAL A 40 -9.06 -1.40 -8.33
CA VAL A 40 -8.21 -0.27 -7.95
C VAL A 40 -8.39 0.03 -6.46
N LEU A 41 -7.29 0.14 -5.73
CA LEU A 41 -7.27 0.43 -4.31
C LEU A 41 -6.45 1.68 -4.03
N LYS A 42 -7.03 2.63 -3.31
CA LYS A 42 -6.31 3.78 -2.76
C LYS A 42 -5.70 3.40 -1.42
N LEU A 43 -4.44 3.75 -1.22
CA LEU A 43 -3.68 3.35 -0.05
C LEU A 43 -3.06 4.56 0.64
N TYR A 44 -2.96 4.44 1.96
CA TYR A 44 -1.96 5.12 2.76
C TYR A 44 -0.86 4.12 3.10
N GLU A 45 0.39 4.48 2.83
CA GLU A 45 1.56 3.65 3.12
C GLU A 45 2.57 4.44 3.94
N SER A 46 3.23 3.80 4.90
CA SER A 46 4.37 4.36 5.61
C SER A 46 5.51 3.35 5.76
N TYR A 47 6.73 3.85 5.71
CA TYR A 47 7.96 3.07 5.77
C TYR A 47 8.94 3.71 6.74
N ASP A 48 9.46 2.89 7.65
CA ASP A 48 10.56 3.25 8.53
C ASP A 48 11.79 2.45 8.10
N PHE A 49 12.96 3.09 8.11
CA PHE A 49 14.20 2.48 7.65
C PHE A 49 15.19 2.25 8.81
N ASP A 50 16.03 1.23 8.67
CA ASP A 50 17.21 1.06 9.53
C ASP A 50 18.36 1.98 9.09
N ALA A 51 19.49 1.92 9.81
CA ALA A 51 20.66 2.75 9.55
C ALA A 51 21.32 2.45 8.19
N GLU A 52 21.09 1.25 7.66
CA GLU A 52 21.55 0.80 6.34
C GLU A 52 20.58 1.18 5.22
N GLY A 53 19.45 1.82 5.53
CA GLY A 53 18.43 2.25 4.58
C GLY A 53 17.48 1.14 4.13
N LYS A 54 17.42 -0.01 4.84
CA LYS A 54 16.45 -1.07 4.58
C LYS A 54 15.15 -0.80 5.33
N ILE A 55 14.03 -1.26 4.77
CA ILE A 55 12.72 -1.15 5.45
C ILE A 55 12.76 -2.01 6.72
N ARG A 56 12.67 -1.34 7.87
CA ARG A 56 12.54 -1.95 9.19
C ARG A 56 11.08 -2.18 9.56
N TYR A 57 10.21 -1.27 9.14
CA TYR A 57 8.79 -1.33 9.43
C TYR A 57 7.98 -0.76 8.27
N GLN A 58 6.87 -1.41 7.95
CA GLN A 58 5.95 -1.00 6.89
C GLN A 58 4.52 -1.07 7.42
N GLN A 59 3.75 -0.02 7.15
CA GLN A 59 2.31 -0.03 7.36
C GLN A 59 1.61 0.29 6.04
N VAL A 60 0.54 -0.43 5.77
CA VAL A 60 -0.31 -0.19 4.60
C VAL A 60 -1.76 -0.25 5.04
N TYR A 61 -2.52 0.79 4.72
CA TYR A 61 -3.92 0.92 5.06
C TYR A 61 -4.73 1.12 3.79
N GLY A 62 -5.76 0.28 3.65
CA GLY A 62 -6.71 0.31 2.54
C GLY A 62 -7.75 -0.79 2.72
N ASP A 63 -8.83 -0.72 1.94
CA ASP A 63 -9.86 -1.74 1.88
C ASP A 63 -9.42 -2.97 1.06
N PHE A 64 -8.44 -3.70 1.59
CA PHE A 64 -8.01 -4.98 1.00
C PHE A 64 -9.12 -6.02 1.03
N GLY A 65 -9.96 -6.02 2.07
CA GLY A 65 -11.07 -6.96 2.20
C GLY A 65 -12.09 -6.80 1.07
N GLY A 66 -12.53 -5.57 0.82
CA GLY A 66 -13.44 -5.25 -0.28
C GLY A 66 -12.83 -5.54 -1.64
N LEU A 67 -11.55 -5.18 -1.85
CA LEU A 67 -10.84 -5.50 -3.10
C LEU A 67 -10.79 -7.01 -3.34
N MET A 68 -10.36 -7.80 -2.36
CA MET A 68 -10.25 -9.26 -2.50
C MET A 68 -11.63 -9.91 -2.66
N GLY A 69 -12.63 -9.45 -1.91
CA GLY A 69 -14.01 -9.90 -2.07
C GLY A 69 -14.54 -9.68 -3.47
N TYR A 70 -14.25 -8.52 -4.08
CA TYR A 70 -14.60 -8.23 -5.47
C TYR A 70 -13.81 -9.11 -6.45
N LEU A 71 -12.48 -9.18 -6.32
CA LEU A 71 -11.62 -9.93 -7.25
C LEU A 71 -11.94 -11.43 -7.28
N PHE A 72 -12.37 -12.01 -6.16
CA PHE A 72 -12.70 -13.43 -6.04
C PHE A 72 -14.21 -13.72 -5.96
N SER A 73 -15.06 -12.70 -6.21
CA SER A 73 -16.50 -12.90 -6.35
C SER A 73 -16.81 -13.81 -7.55
N LYS A 74 -17.88 -14.59 -7.44
CA LYS A 74 -18.48 -15.23 -8.63
C LYS A 74 -19.16 -14.14 -9.48
N GLU A 75 -19.16 -14.33 -10.80
CA GLU A 75 -19.97 -13.50 -11.71
C GLU A 75 -21.47 -13.66 -11.43
#